data_AF-A0A1F6WMY5-F1
#
_entry.id   AF-A0A1F6WMY5-F1
#
_cell.length_a   1.000
_cell.length_b   1.000
_cell.length_c   1.000
_cell.angle_alpha   90.00
_cell.angle_beta   90.00
_cell.angle_gamma   90.00
#
_symmetry.space_group_name_H-M   'P 1'
#
loop_
_entity.id
_entity.type
_entity.pdbx_description
1 polymer ?
#
loop_
_entity_poly.entity_id
_entity_poly.type
_entity_poly.pdbx_seq_one_letter_code
_entity_poly.pdbx_strand_id
1 'polypeptide(L)'
;MEIKVDTTEQEQILVTLSNKNDAESLRIKRHLDMPDLSRLETSPLFQIVKNTRNIHILKDFDNIIIPEIVPVDLSFDLFNFASNHPARSKSDTYYLDEKNILRPHDTVMWYYYLNNKDIKKKIKNNEKLGVICYGKVYRKDEIDRRHMNIFHQMGGLYLVPDSKKVLNLDDLKQALVEIVEGLFGKEVKYRFLDDTFPYTDPSLQIEVELDGKWVEIMGGGMPRKDVLKNFGLENYNGWAFGFGLERLAIISMNLPDIRLLWSQDERVKKQLVLGNVYRDVSKYPAIIRDISFVVDKTFSPNDYFDLVRDVVGYLAEEVSLLDEYENDVKFGADKKSYAYRITYRSLEKTLTDEEVNTLHKELEEKTREIFSVMIR
;
A
#
# COMPACT_ATOMS: atom_id res chain seq x y z
N MET A 1 5.26 15.01 19.26
CA MET A 1 6.70 15.24 18.92
C MET A 1 7.04 14.59 17.59
N GLU A 2 8.12 14.99 16.90
CA GLU A 2 8.62 14.21 15.73
C GLU A 2 9.63 13.16 16.22
N ILE A 3 9.39 11.90 15.88
CA ILE A 3 10.20 10.74 16.26
C ILE A 3 10.82 10.16 14.99
N LYS A 4 12.14 10.22 14.90
CA LYS A 4 12.92 9.51 13.88
C LYS A 4 13.57 8.31 14.54
N VAL A 5 13.31 7.13 13.99
CA VAL A 5 13.87 5.89 14.53
C VAL A 5 15.27 5.66 13.99
N ASP A 6 16.02 4.79 14.65
CA ASP A 6 17.32 4.35 14.17
C ASP A 6 17.16 3.56 12.85
N THR A 7 17.89 3.97 11.81
CA THR A 7 17.88 3.37 10.47
C THR A 7 19.16 2.62 10.15
N THR A 8 20.06 2.42 11.11
CA THR A 8 21.39 1.81 10.90
C THR A 8 21.29 0.43 10.21
N GLU A 9 20.36 -0.42 10.63
CA GLU A 9 20.16 -1.75 10.01
C GLU A 9 19.69 -1.64 8.56
N GLN A 10 18.72 -0.76 8.29
CA GLN A 10 18.26 -0.48 6.93
C GLN A 10 19.42 0.02 6.06
N GLU A 11 20.24 0.94 6.56
CA GLU A 11 21.38 1.50 5.83
C GLU A 11 22.40 0.42 5.44
N GLN A 12 22.68 -0.54 6.34
CA GLN A 12 23.55 -1.69 6.04
C GLN A 12 22.94 -2.60 4.96
N ILE A 13 21.63 -2.85 5.02
CA ILE A 13 20.92 -3.63 4.00
C ILE A 13 20.98 -2.91 2.65
N LEU A 14 20.79 -1.59 2.61
CA LEU A 14 20.86 -0.79 1.38
C LEU A 14 22.26 -0.84 0.74
N VAL A 15 23.34 -0.82 1.52
CA VAL A 15 24.72 -1.02 1.01
C VAL A 15 24.90 -2.41 0.42
N THR A 16 24.29 -3.43 1.01
CA THR A 16 24.34 -4.79 0.44
C THR A 16 23.54 -4.86 -0.86
N LEU A 17 22.33 -4.29 -0.86
CA LEU A 17 21.44 -4.22 -2.01
C LEU A 17 22.11 -3.50 -3.19
N SER A 18 22.84 -2.40 -2.95
CA SER A 18 23.50 -1.62 -4.01
C SER A 18 24.45 -2.46 -4.87
N ASN A 19 25.04 -3.52 -4.31
CA ASN A 19 25.97 -4.41 -5.01
C ASN A 19 25.29 -5.55 -5.78
N LYS A 20 23.98 -5.77 -5.62
CA LYS A 20 23.21 -6.80 -6.32
C LYS A 20 22.65 -6.31 -7.66
N ASN A 21 22.68 -7.16 -8.69
CA ASN A 21 22.22 -6.83 -10.05
C ASN A 21 21.19 -7.82 -10.61
N ASP A 22 20.66 -8.73 -9.78
CA ASP A 22 19.53 -9.57 -10.17
C ASP A 22 18.24 -8.75 -10.32
N ALA A 23 17.26 -9.31 -11.04
CA ALA A 23 16.03 -8.60 -11.41
C ALA A 23 15.23 -8.10 -10.19
N GLU A 24 15.12 -8.91 -9.14
CA GLU A 24 14.40 -8.56 -7.91
C GLU A 24 15.10 -7.41 -7.17
N SER A 25 16.42 -7.48 -7.02
CA SER A 25 17.20 -6.40 -6.41
C SER A 25 17.11 -5.08 -7.19
N LEU A 26 17.15 -5.13 -8.53
CA LEU A 26 16.98 -3.94 -9.37
C LEU A 26 15.57 -3.35 -9.25
N ARG A 27 14.54 -4.20 -9.14
CA ARG A 27 13.16 -3.79 -8.89
C ARG A 27 13.02 -3.07 -7.55
N ILE A 28 13.53 -3.66 -6.48
CA ILE A 28 13.49 -3.07 -5.14
C ILE A 28 14.21 -1.72 -5.09
N LYS A 29 15.37 -1.58 -5.75
CA LYS A 29 16.07 -0.28 -5.87
C LYS A 29 15.17 0.77 -6.53
N ARG A 30 14.55 0.46 -7.67
CA ARG A 30 13.61 1.38 -8.35
C ARG A 30 12.45 1.79 -7.44
N HIS A 31 11.92 0.85 -6.64
CA HIS A 31 10.81 1.13 -5.73
C HIS A 31 11.21 2.08 -4.60
N LEU A 32 12.38 1.87 -4.01
CA LEU A 32 12.92 2.72 -2.95
C LEU A 32 13.27 4.13 -3.44
N ASP A 33 13.76 4.25 -4.68
CA ASP A 33 14.11 5.52 -5.32
C ASP A 33 12.89 6.38 -5.66
N MET A 34 11.67 5.82 -5.66
CA MET A 34 10.46 6.60 -5.91
C MET A 34 10.20 7.62 -4.78
N PRO A 35 9.79 8.85 -5.14
CA PRO A 35 9.56 9.91 -4.16
C PRO A 35 8.40 9.55 -3.23
N ASP A 36 8.54 9.91 -1.95
CA ASP A 36 7.43 9.83 -1.00
C ASP A 36 6.49 11.02 -1.22
N LEU A 37 5.40 10.79 -1.96
CA LEU A 37 4.41 11.82 -2.29
C LEU A 37 3.64 12.31 -1.04
N SER A 38 3.61 11.55 0.05
CA SER A 38 3.02 12.01 1.31
C SER A 38 3.89 13.06 2.04
N ARG A 39 5.14 13.24 1.58
CA ARG A 39 6.13 14.19 2.12
C ARG A 39 6.50 15.30 1.14
N LEU A 40 6.00 15.25 -0.09
CA LEU A 40 6.24 16.25 -1.11
C LEU A 40 5.20 17.38 -1.01
N GLU A 41 5.59 18.60 -0.66
CA GLU A 41 4.64 19.70 -0.38
C GLU A 41 3.67 20.02 -1.53
N THR A 42 4.10 19.79 -2.78
CA THR A 42 3.29 20.02 -3.97
C THR A 42 2.28 18.90 -4.26
N SER A 43 2.34 17.81 -3.50
CA SER A 43 1.49 16.64 -3.69
C SER A 43 0.15 16.78 -2.94
N PRO A 44 -0.97 16.34 -3.53
CA PRO A 44 -2.24 16.27 -2.82
C PRO A 44 -2.19 15.29 -1.64
N LEU A 45 -1.30 14.28 -1.67
CA LEU A 45 -1.15 13.33 -0.56
C LEU A 45 -0.55 14.00 0.68
N PHE A 46 0.40 14.92 0.50
CA PHE A 46 0.93 15.74 1.59
C PHE A 46 -0.17 16.62 2.21
N GLN A 47 -1.05 17.19 1.39
CA GLN A 47 -2.16 17.99 1.89
C GLN A 47 -3.16 17.15 2.69
N ILE A 48 -3.45 15.91 2.28
CA ILE A 48 -4.26 14.97 3.07
C ILE A 48 -3.61 14.73 4.43
N VAL A 49 -2.32 14.39 4.47
CA VAL A 49 -1.58 14.19 5.73
C VAL A 49 -1.68 15.43 6.61
N LYS A 50 -1.42 16.62 6.07
CA LYS A 50 -1.51 17.89 6.79
C LYS A 50 -2.91 18.12 7.37
N ASN A 51 -3.96 17.85 6.60
CA ASN A 51 -5.35 17.99 7.06
C ASN A 51 -5.65 17.01 8.20
N THR A 52 -5.34 15.73 8.01
CA THR A 52 -5.55 14.66 9.02
C THR A 52 -4.85 14.99 10.33
N ARG A 53 -3.60 15.48 10.27
CA ARG A 53 -2.82 15.87 11.45
C ARG A 53 -3.44 16.99 12.27
N ASN A 54 -4.26 17.84 11.64
CA ASN A 54 -4.92 18.97 12.30
C ASN A 54 -6.31 18.61 12.84
N ILE A 55 -6.79 17.37 12.63
CA ILE A 55 -8.04 16.89 13.23
C ILE A 55 -7.89 16.86 14.75
N HIS A 56 -8.93 17.30 15.47
CA HIS A 56 -8.82 17.59 16.90
C HIS A 56 -8.36 16.38 17.72
N ILE A 57 -8.87 15.18 17.44
CA ILE A 57 -8.46 13.95 18.14
C ILE A 57 -7.01 13.53 17.86
N LEU A 58 -6.40 14.01 16.77
CA LEU A 58 -5.04 13.64 16.34
C LEU A 58 -4.00 14.75 16.55
N LYS A 59 -4.42 15.99 16.82
CA LYS A 59 -3.55 17.18 16.86
C LYS A 59 -2.36 17.06 17.83
N ASP A 60 -2.53 16.30 18.91
CA ASP A 60 -1.54 16.13 19.97
C ASP A 60 -0.75 14.81 19.82
N PHE A 61 -0.96 14.06 18.73
CA PHE A 61 -0.25 12.80 18.51
C PHE A 61 1.21 13.05 18.13
N ASP A 62 2.06 12.13 18.55
CA ASP A 62 3.44 12.04 18.08
C ASP A 62 3.44 11.67 16.59
N ASN A 63 4.40 12.19 15.82
CA ASN A 63 4.62 11.84 14.43
C ASN A 63 5.87 10.95 14.35
N ILE A 64 5.72 9.70 13.91
CA ILE A 64 6.86 8.78 13.78
C ILE A 64 7.22 8.54 12.31
N ILE A 65 8.52 8.50 12.03
CA ILE A 65 9.08 8.05 10.75
C ILE A 65 9.80 6.74 11.01
N ILE A 66 9.39 5.69 10.30
CA ILE A 66 9.92 4.33 10.41
C ILE A 66 10.64 3.91 9.12
N PRO A 67 11.49 2.87 9.16
CA PRO A 67 12.25 2.40 8.01
C PRO A 67 11.31 1.70 7.02
N GLU A 68 11.63 1.81 5.73
CA GLU A 68 10.89 1.19 4.64
C GLU A 68 11.20 -0.31 4.52
N ILE A 69 12.43 -0.69 4.86
CA ILE A 69 12.88 -2.07 5.00
C ILE A 69 12.73 -2.48 6.46
N VAL A 70 11.96 -3.53 6.70
CA VAL A 70 11.65 -4.00 8.05
C VAL A 70 11.82 -5.53 8.12
N PRO A 71 12.20 -6.05 9.30
CA PRO A 71 12.18 -7.49 9.52
C PRO A 71 10.78 -8.11 9.38
N VAL A 72 10.75 -9.35 8.87
CA VAL A 72 9.55 -10.15 8.63
C VAL A 72 8.79 -10.43 9.93
N ASP A 73 9.51 -10.81 10.98
CA ASP A 73 8.95 -11.10 12.31
C ASP A 73 8.31 -9.86 12.94
N LEU A 74 8.96 -8.70 12.79
CA LEU A 74 8.41 -7.44 13.29
C LEU A 74 7.13 -7.02 12.56
N SER A 75 7.02 -7.30 11.26
CA SER A 75 5.84 -6.92 10.47
C SER A 75 4.66 -7.87 10.66
N PHE A 76 4.94 -9.15 10.87
CA PHE A 76 3.90 -10.19 10.85
C PHE A 76 3.76 -10.94 12.17
N ASP A 77 4.85 -11.46 12.76
CA ASP A 77 4.78 -12.30 13.97
C ASP A 77 4.28 -11.49 15.17
N LEU A 78 4.82 -10.28 15.37
CA LEU A 78 4.40 -9.39 16.46
C LEU A 78 2.92 -9.00 16.39
N PHE A 79 2.34 -9.05 15.19
CA PHE A 79 0.96 -8.68 14.89
C PHE A 79 0.04 -9.91 14.72
N ASN A 80 0.47 -11.09 15.17
CA ASN A 80 -0.30 -12.34 15.14
C ASN A 80 -0.75 -12.80 13.74
N PHE A 81 -0.08 -12.38 12.67
CA PHE A 81 -0.35 -12.97 11.36
C PHE A 81 0.00 -14.46 11.40
N ALA A 82 -0.90 -15.34 10.97
CA ALA A 82 -0.58 -16.77 10.85
C ALA A 82 0.58 -16.99 9.88
N SER A 83 1.38 -18.05 10.07
CA SER A 83 2.55 -18.34 9.21
C SER A 83 2.17 -18.59 7.75
N ASN A 84 0.95 -19.06 7.49
CA ASN A 84 0.36 -19.26 6.16
C ASN A 84 -0.55 -18.10 5.71
N HIS A 85 -0.52 -16.96 6.40
CA HIS A 85 -1.35 -15.82 6.03
C HIS A 85 -0.95 -15.28 4.65
N PRO A 86 -1.89 -14.97 3.73
CA PRO A 86 -1.59 -14.51 2.37
C PRO A 86 -0.61 -13.34 2.31
N ALA A 87 -0.76 -12.35 3.20
CA ALA A 87 0.16 -11.21 3.30
C ALA A 87 1.65 -11.57 3.49
N ARG A 88 1.98 -12.77 4.00
CA ARG A 88 3.37 -13.26 4.12
C ARG A 88 3.91 -13.91 2.84
N SER A 89 3.04 -14.14 1.86
CA SER A 89 3.43 -14.79 0.62
C SER A 89 4.37 -13.90 -0.18
N LYS A 90 5.35 -14.51 -0.85
CA LYS A 90 6.18 -13.83 -1.86
C LYS A 90 5.36 -13.36 -3.06
N SER A 91 4.12 -13.83 -3.21
CA SER A 91 3.19 -13.31 -4.23
C SER A 91 2.67 -11.91 -3.90
N ASP A 92 2.68 -11.50 -2.63
CA ASP A 92 1.98 -10.29 -2.16
C ASP A 92 2.95 -9.28 -1.53
N THR A 93 4.08 -9.75 -0.99
CA THR A 93 5.08 -8.92 -0.31
C THR A 93 6.44 -8.99 -1.02
N TYR A 94 7.14 -7.85 -1.08
CA TYR A 94 8.50 -7.76 -1.62
C TYR A 94 9.54 -8.15 -0.56
N TYR A 95 10.22 -9.27 -0.79
CA TYR A 95 11.30 -9.77 0.08
C TYR A 95 12.67 -9.35 -0.46
N LEU A 96 13.53 -8.82 0.41
CA LEU A 96 14.94 -8.56 0.08
C LEU A 96 15.81 -9.80 0.32
N ASP A 97 15.43 -10.57 1.34
CA ASP A 97 16.01 -11.84 1.75
C ASP A 97 15.00 -12.59 2.65
N GLU A 98 15.42 -13.66 3.32
CA GLU A 98 14.53 -14.46 4.20
C GLU A 98 14.03 -13.70 5.44
N LYS A 99 14.70 -12.62 5.84
CA LYS A 99 14.46 -11.89 7.09
C LYS A 99 13.91 -10.49 6.87
N ASN A 100 14.15 -9.90 5.69
CA ASN A 100 13.86 -8.49 5.43
C ASN A 100 12.89 -8.32 4.27
N ILE A 101 11.93 -7.41 4.44
CA ILE A 101 10.90 -7.07 3.45
C ILE A 101 10.79 -5.55 3.29
N LEU A 102 10.26 -5.11 2.15
CA LEU A 102 9.65 -3.79 2.08
C LEU A 102 8.30 -3.83 2.81
N ARG A 103 8.06 -2.88 3.73
CA ARG A 103 6.86 -2.93 4.59
C ARG A 103 5.55 -2.88 3.74
N PRO A 104 4.61 -3.82 3.93
CA PRO A 104 3.32 -3.80 3.23
C PRO A 104 2.26 -2.93 3.93
N HIS A 105 2.57 -2.45 5.13
CA HIS A 105 1.71 -1.56 5.90
C HIS A 105 2.51 -0.71 6.90
N ASP A 106 1.94 0.40 7.33
CA ASP A 106 2.55 1.31 8.31
C ASP A 106 2.36 0.88 9.78
N THR A 107 1.48 -0.09 10.06
CA THR A 107 1.16 -0.57 11.42
C THR A 107 2.39 -1.07 12.19
N VAL A 108 3.44 -1.53 11.49
CA VAL A 108 4.73 -1.91 12.10
C VAL A 108 5.35 -0.78 12.95
N MET A 109 4.88 0.46 12.77
CA MET A 109 5.20 1.59 13.65
C MET A 109 4.93 1.34 15.13
N TRP A 110 4.02 0.44 15.51
CA TRP A 110 3.77 0.13 16.93
C TRP A 110 5.04 -0.38 17.60
N TYR A 111 5.80 -1.25 16.93
CA TYR A 111 7.07 -1.75 17.44
C TYR A 111 8.04 -0.60 17.73
N TYR A 112 8.27 0.26 16.74
CA TYR A 112 9.25 1.34 16.85
C TYR A 112 8.83 2.40 17.86
N TYR A 113 7.54 2.76 17.88
CA TYR A 113 7.01 3.76 18.80
C TYR A 113 7.08 3.28 20.24
N LEU A 114 6.59 2.07 20.52
CA LEU A 114 6.59 1.51 21.87
C LEU A 114 7.99 1.16 22.38
N ASN A 115 8.95 0.93 21.47
CA ASN A 115 10.35 0.73 21.84
C ASN A 115 11.16 2.02 22.02
N ASN A 116 10.63 3.18 21.62
CA ASN A 116 11.32 4.45 21.77
C ASN A 116 11.57 4.80 23.26
N LYS A 117 12.77 5.34 23.56
CA LYS A 117 13.20 5.62 24.94
C LYS A 117 12.29 6.59 25.68
N ASP A 118 11.78 7.62 25.02
CA ASP A 118 10.90 8.61 25.64
C ASP A 118 9.48 8.06 25.82
N ILE A 119 9.02 7.24 24.88
CA ILE A 119 7.74 6.52 25.00
C ILE A 119 7.79 5.50 26.14
N LYS A 120 8.91 4.78 26.33
CA LYS A 120 9.10 3.92 27.51
C LYS A 120 9.02 4.70 28.83
N LYS A 121 9.44 5.96 28.88
CA LYS A 121 9.27 6.81 30.07
C LYS A 121 7.79 7.15 30.29
N LYS A 122 7.07 7.57 29.23
CA LYS A 122 5.61 7.80 29.29
C LYS A 122 4.84 6.57 29.77
N ILE A 123 5.20 5.38 29.26
CA ILE A 123 4.63 4.10 29.68
C ILE A 123 4.84 3.86 31.18
N LYS A 124 6.07 4.03 31.68
CA LYS A 124 6.40 3.88 33.11
C LYS A 124 5.64 4.87 34.01
N ASN A 125 5.36 6.06 33.50
CA ASN A 125 4.56 7.08 34.17
C ASN A 125 3.04 6.88 34.03
N ASN A 126 2.61 5.77 33.42
CA ASN A 126 1.21 5.45 33.19
C ASN A 126 0.50 6.55 32.37
N GLU A 127 1.17 7.15 31.39
CA GLU A 127 0.65 8.23 30.54
C GLU A 127 -0.15 7.70 29.35
N LYS A 128 -1.00 8.56 28.76
CA LYS A 128 -1.68 8.23 27.50
C LYS A 128 -0.68 8.36 26.35
N LEU A 129 -0.82 7.52 25.33
CA LEU A 129 0.05 7.51 24.15
C LEU A 129 -0.78 7.76 22.90
N GLY A 130 -0.22 8.49 21.94
CA GLY A 130 -0.86 8.79 20.67
C GLY A 130 0.20 9.00 19.62
N VAL A 131 0.12 8.27 18.52
CA VAL A 131 1.09 8.35 17.43
C VAL A 131 0.40 8.19 16.08
N ILE A 132 0.91 8.92 15.09
CA ILE A 132 0.60 8.77 13.68
C ILE A 132 1.88 8.41 12.91
N CYS A 133 1.70 7.61 11.87
CA CYS A 133 2.73 7.25 10.91
C CYS A 133 2.18 7.46 9.50
N TYR A 134 3.03 7.89 8.57
CA TYR A 134 2.68 7.96 7.15
C TYR A 134 3.91 7.82 6.27
N GLY A 135 3.72 7.30 5.07
CA GLY A 135 4.77 7.14 4.07
C GLY A 135 4.49 6.00 3.10
N LYS A 136 5.48 5.70 2.25
CA LYS A 136 5.40 4.62 1.27
C LYS A 136 5.19 3.25 1.93
N VAL A 137 4.37 2.42 1.32
CA VAL A 137 4.19 0.99 1.60
C VAL A 137 4.17 0.23 0.27
N TYR A 138 4.47 -1.06 0.33
CA TYR A 138 4.81 -1.84 -0.86
C TYR A 138 4.03 -3.14 -0.89
N ARG A 139 3.31 -3.39 -1.98
CA ARG A 139 2.58 -4.64 -2.20
C ARG A 139 2.72 -5.07 -3.64
N LYS A 140 2.87 -6.35 -3.87
CA LYS A 140 2.67 -6.91 -5.21
C LYS A 140 1.17 -6.98 -5.44
N ASP A 141 0.72 -6.38 -6.53
CA ASP A 141 -0.70 -6.17 -6.78
C ASP A 141 -0.99 -6.14 -8.29
N GLU A 142 -2.26 -6.18 -8.67
CA GLU A 142 -2.70 -6.09 -10.07
C GLU A 142 -2.26 -4.78 -10.74
N ILE A 143 -2.18 -4.80 -12.08
CA ILE A 143 -1.99 -3.58 -12.87
C ILE A 143 -3.34 -3.13 -13.40
N ASP A 144 -3.89 -2.10 -12.78
CA ASP A 144 -5.07 -1.39 -13.26
C ASP A 144 -5.00 0.10 -12.89
N ARG A 145 -6.10 0.83 -13.10
CA ARG A 145 -6.18 2.28 -12.85
C ARG A 145 -6.29 2.68 -11.37
N ARG A 146 -6.39 1.71 -10.45
CA ARG A 146 -6.64 1.91 -9.02
C ARG A 146 -5.53 1.31 -8.15
N HIS A 147 -4.77 0.35 -8.66
CA HIS A 147 -3.72 -0.34 -7.94
C HIS A 147 -2.33 0.11 -8.38
N MET A 148 -1.46 0.30 -7.40
CA MET A 148 -0.03 0.50 -7.60
C MET A 148 0.73 -0.31 -6.55
N ASN A 149 1.87 -0.84 -6.96
CA ASN A 149 2.74 -1.62 -6.09
C ASN A 149 3.47 -0.78 -5.04
N ILE A 150 3.48 0.55 -5.23
CA ILE A 150 3.97 1.54 -4.29
C ILE A 150 2.86 2.56 -4.11
N PHE A 151 2.38 2.65 -2.88
CA PHE A 151 1.34 3.59 -2.48
C PHE A 151 1.64 4.09 -1.06
N HIS A 152 0.81 4.97 -0.53
CA HIS A 152 1.05 5.58 0.77
C HIS A 152 -0.07 5.28 1.74
N GLN A 153 0.30 4.96 2.96
CA GLN A 153 -0.64 4.86 4.06
C GLN A 153 -0.43 5.99 5.05
N MET A 154 -1.51 6.33 5.76
CA MET A 154 -1.45 7.03 7.02
C MET A 154 -2.29 6.27 8.03
N GLY A 155 -1.70 6.02 9.19
CA GLY A 155 -2.32 5.28 10.28
C GLY A 155 -1.95 5.88 11.62
N GLY A 156 -2.68 5.45 12.64
CA GLY A 156 -2.49 5.95 13.99
C GLY A 156 -2.82 4.91 15.05
N LEU A 157 -2.24 5.11 16.23
CA LEU A 157 -2.45 4.30 17.42
C LEU A 157 -2.66 5.23 18.61
N TYR A 158 -3.75 5.02 19.32
CA TYR A 158 -4.05 5.66 20.59
C TYR A 158 -4.12 4.61 21.69
N LEU A 159 -3.37 4.80 22.77
CA LEU A 159 -3.37 3.90 23.91
C LEU A 159 -3.60 4.67 25.22
N VAL A 160 -4.45 4.10 26.07
CA VAL A 160 -4.76 4.60 27.41
C VAL A 160 -4.52 3.47 28.41
N PRO A 161 -3.93 3.76 29.58
CA PRO A 161 -3.83 2.76 30.62
C PRO A 161 -5.21 2.31 31.10
N ASP A 162 -5.36 1.01 31.35
CA ASP A 162 -6.61 0.42 31.85
C ASP A 162 -7.07 1.10 33.16
N SER A 163 -6.12 1.51 34.00
CA SER A 163 -6.36 2.25 35.24
C SER A 163 -6.95 3.65 35.06
N LYS A 164 -6.86 4.23 33.85
CA LYS A 164 -7.39 5.57 33.54
C LYS A 164 -8.74 5.51 32.83
N LYS A 165 -8.84 4.65 31.81
CA LYS A 165 -10.08 4.40 31.06
C LYS A 165 -9.93 3.10 30.28
N VAL A 166 -10.97 2.27 30.31
CA VAL A 166 -11.12 1.15 29.37
C VAL A 166 -11.98 1.64 28.23
N LEU A 167 -11.37 1.81 27.05
CA LEU A 167 -12.06 2.20 25.82
C LEU A 167 -12.94 1.04 25.34
N ASN A 168 -14.01 1.37 24.64
CA ASN A 168 -14.93 0.40 24.02
C ASN A 168 -15.13 0.68 22.52
N LEU A 169 -16.02 -0.07 21.87
CA LEU A 169 -16.31 0.07 20.44
C LEU A 169 -16.87 1.45 20.08
N ASP A 170 -17.63 2.08 20.97
CA ASP A 170 -18.19 3.42 20.72
C ASP A 170 -17.08 4.49 20.74
N ASP A 171 -16.07 4.34 21.59
CA ASP A 171 -14.87 5.20 21.57
C ASP A 171 -14.11 5.09 20.23
N LEU A 172 -13.95 3.86 19.71
CA LEU A 172 -13.36 3.63 18.38
C LEU A 172 -14.22 4.30 17.30
N LYS A 173 -15.53 4.04 17.27
CA LYS A 173 -16.44 4.62 16.27
C LYS A 173 -16.41 6.15 16.30
N GLN A 174 -16.42 6.75 17.48
CA GLN A 174 -16.31 8.20 17.63
C GLN A 174 -15.00 8.74 17.03
N ALA A 175 -13.88 8.08 17.29
CA ALA A 175 -12.59 8.47 16.71
C ALA A 175 -12.59 8.37 15.18
N LEU A 176 -13.12 7.29 14.61
CA LEU A 176 -13.22 7.12 13.16
C LEU A 176 -14.16 8.16 12.53
N VAL A 177 -15.31 8.46 13.15
CA VAL A 177 -16.23 9.52 12.67
C VAL A 177 -15.55 10.88 12.66
N GLU A 178 -14.83 11.25 13.72
CA GLU A 178 -14.15 12.55 13.76
C GLU A 178 -13.09 12.67 12.66
N ILE A 179 -12.38 11.57 12.34
CA ILE A 179 -11.43 11.52 11.23
C ILE A 179 -12.17 11.69 9.88
N VAL A 180 -13.26 10.97 9.69
CA VAL A 180 -14.06 11.04 8.45
C VAL A 180 -14.67 12.43 8.26
N GLU A 181 -15.29 13.00 9.29
CA GLU A 181 -15.84 14.36 9.23
C GLU A 181 -14.74 15.42 9.03
N GLY A 182 -13.55 15.21 9.58
CA GLY A 182 -12.40 16.09 9.36
C GLY A 182 -11.85 16.05 7.94
N LEU A 183 -12.02 14.92 7.23
CA LEU A 183 -11.57 14.75 5.85
C LEU A 183 -12.63 15.13 4.81
N PHE A 184 -13.89 14.79 5.06
CA PHE A 184 -14.99 14.90 4.09
C PHE A 184 -16.04 15.95 4.45
N GLY A 185 -15.94 16.55 5.64
CA GLY A 185 -16.94 17.48 6.17
C GLY A 185 -18.03 16.78 6.99
N LYS A 186 -18.75 17.57 7.79
CA LYS A 186 -19.75 17.07 8.76
C LYS A 186 -21.03 16.51 8.15
N GLU A 187 -21.30 16.80 6.89
CA GLU A 187 -22.51 16.34 6.18
C GLU A 187 -22.30 15.01 5.45
N VAL A 188 -21.07 14.46 5.48
CA VAL A 188 -20.78 13.19 4.83
C VAL A 188 -21.59 12.07 5.47
N LYS A 189 -22.21 11.24 4.64
CA LYS A 189 -22.85 10.02 5.10
C LYS A 189 -21.82 8.91 5.17
N TYR A 190 -21.83 8.18 6.27
CA TYR A 190 -20.92 7.06 6.50
C TYR A 190 -21.68 5.84 7.04
N ARG A 191 -21.07 4.67 6.88
CA ARG A 191 -21.53 3.43 7.53
C ARG A 191 -20.35 2.59 7.98
N PHE A 192 -20.56 1.83 9.05
CA PHE A 192 -19.59 0.86 9.55
C PHE A 192 -19.89 -0.52 9.00
N LEU A 193 -18.83 -1.24 8.66
CA LEU A 193 -18.85 -2.67 8.34
C LEU A 193 -17.93 -3.39 9.33
N ASP A 194 -18.35 -4.57 9.77
CA ASP A 194 -17.48 -5.44 10.56
C ASP A 194 -16.36 -5.96 9.68
N ASP A 195 -15.15 -6.04 10.24
CA ASP A 195 -13.97 -6.57 9.56
C ASP A 195 -13.17 -7.46 10.52
N THR A 196 -12.05 -8.01 10.09
CA THR A 196 -11.16 -8.80 10.93
C THR A 196 -9.72 -8.57 10.56
N PHE A 197 -8.93 -8.08 11.53
CA PHE A 197 -7.48 -8.03 11.43
C PHE A 197 -6.83 -8.94 12.48
N PRO A 198 -5.66 -9.54 12.19
CA PRO A 198 -4.94 -10.36 13.16
C PRO A 198 -4.60 -9.63 14.47
N TYR A 199 -4.44 -8.30 14.42
CA TYR A 199 -3.96 -7.47 15.53
C TYR A 199 -5.00 -6.55 16.18
N THR A 200 -6.25 -6.53 15.69
CA THR A 200 -7.35 -5.81 16.35
C THR A 200 -8.59 -6.69 16.53
N ASP A 201 -9.37 -6.39 17.57
CA ASP A 201 -10.65 -7.02 17.88
C ASP A 201 -11.43 -6.18 18.91
N PRO A 202 -12.65 -5.70 18.58
CA PRO A 202 -13.28 -5.73 17.26
C PRO A 202 -12.52 -4.90 16.22
N SER A 203 -12.70 -5.24 14.95
CA SER A 203 -12.23 -4.48 13.78
C SER A 203 -13.43 -3.96 12.98
N LEU A 204 -13.29 -2.76 12.43
CA LEU A 204 -14.29 -2.08 11.62
C LEU A 204 -13.65 -1.53 10.35
N GLN A 205 -14.43 -1.48 9.29
CA GLN A 205 -14.21 -0.57 8.16
C GLN A 205 -15.26 0.55 8.20
N ILE A 206 -14.89 1.72 7.70
CA ILE A 206 -15.83 2.80 7.44
C ILE A 206 -15.89 3.10 5.94
N GLU A 207 -17.10 3.13 5.42
CA GLU A 207 -17.40 3.57 4.06
C GLU A 207 -18.11 4.91 4.09
N VAL A 208 -17.87 5.74 3.06
CA VAL A 208 -18.58 7.00 2.83
C VAL A 208 -19.40 6.94 1.56
N GLU A 209 -20.56 7.62 1.54
CA GLU A 209 -21.38 7.75 0.34
C GLU A 209 -20.87 8.92 -0.51
N LEU A 210 -20.45 8.61 -1.74
CA LEU A 210 -19.93 9.56 -2.72
C LEU A 210 -20.67 9.31 -4.03
N ASP A 211 -21.39 10.32 -4.53
CA ASP A 211 -22.20 10.24 -5.76
C ASP A 211 -23.13 9.00 -5.80
N GLY A 212 -23.75 8.67 -4.66
CA GLY A 212 -24.65 7.53 -4.53
C GLY A 212 -23.97 6.16 -4.43
N LYS A 213 -22.64 6.11 -4.31
CA LYS A 213 -21.85 4.88 -4.14
C LYS A 213 -21.16 4.87 -2.78
N TRP A 214 -21.16 3.71 -2.13
CA TRP A 214 -20.41 3.49 -0.90
C TRP A 214 -18.97 3.11 -1.26
N VAL A 215 -18.02 3.79 -0.64
CA VAL A 215 -16.59 3.55 -0.86
C VAL A 215 -15.89 3.41 0.48
N GLU A 216 -15.21 2.27 0.68
CA GLU A 216 -14.34 2.01 1.82
C GLU A 216 -13.15 2.97 1.81
N ILE A 217 -12.99 3.72 2.91
CA ILE A 217 -11.97 4.77 3.03
C ILE A 217 -10.96 4.51 4.13
N MET A 218 -11.30 3.73 5.16
CA MET A 218 -10.45 3.55 6.34
C MET A 218 -10.83 2.28 7.08
N GLY A 219 -9.81 1.55 7.53
CA GLY A 219 -9.94 0.48 8.52
C GLY A 219 -9.60 1.02 9.92
N GLY A 220 -10.20 0.43 10.94
CA GLY A 220 -9.89 0.71 12.34
C GLY A 220 -10.20 -0.47 13.24
N GLY A 221 -9.68 -0.45 14.46
CA GLY A 221 -9.91 -1.55 15.39
C GLY A 221 -9.32 -1.30 16.76
N MET A 222 -9.75 -2.10 17.72
CA MET A 222 -9.19 -2.09 19.08
C MET A 222 -8.01 -3.04 19.15
N PRO A 223 -6.78 -2.61 19.50
CA PRO A 223 -5.62 -3.50 19.62
C PRO A 223 -5.93 -4.69 20.53
N ARG A 224 -5.67 -5.91 20.04
CA ARG A 224 -5.85 -7.10 20.88
C ARG A 224 -4.87 -7.08 22.06
N LYS A 225 -5.31 -7.55 23.23
CA LYS A 225 -4.50 -7.56 24.46
C LYS A 225 -3.26 -8.45 24.34
N ASP A 226 -3.37 -9.59 23.66
CA ASP A 226 -2.26 -10.50 23.38
C ASP A 226 -1.24 -9.88 22.41
N VAL A 227 -1.68 -9.12 21.41
CA VAL A 227 -0.77 -8.34 20.56
C VAL A 227 -0.06 -7.23 21.34
N LEU A 228 -0.77 -6.46 22.17
CA LEU A 228 -0.13 -5.45 23.03
C LEU A 228 0.90 -6.07 23.97
N LYS A 229 0.64 -7.28 24.47
CA LYS A 229 1.57 -8.05 25.29
C LYS A 229 2.87 -8.40 24.55
N ASN A 230 2.83 -8.65 23.23
CA ASN A 230 4.05 -8.86 22.42
C ASN A 230 4.99 -7.65 22.46
N PHE A 231 4.46 -6.44 22.72
CA PHE A 231 5.23 -5.21 22.91
C PHE A 231 5.52 -4.88 24.38
N GLY A 232 5.19 -5.77 25.32
CA GLY A 232 5.37 -5.58 26.76
C GLY A 232 4.31 -4.66 27.40
N LEU A 233 3.15 -4.48 26.77
CA LEU A 233 2.04 -3.68 27.28
C LEU A 233 0.84 -4.54 27.70
N GLU A 234 0.74 -4.86 28.98
CA GLU A 234 -0.39 -5.65 29.52
C GLU A 234 -1.54 -4.77 30.05
N ASN A 235 -1.21 -3.55 30.52
CA ASN A 235 -2.15 -2.67 31.25
C ASN A 235 -2.65 -1.49 30.42
N TYR A 236 -2.71 -1.63 29.09
CA TYR A 236 -3.17 -0.60 28.15
C TYR A 236 -4.23 -1.15 27.22
N ASN A 237 -5.13 -0.28 26.79
CA ASN A 237 -6.13 -0.53 25.75
C ASN A 237 -6.18 0.69 24.82
N GLY A 238 -6.88 0.59 23.69
CA GLY A 238 -6.79 1.63 22.69
C GLY A 238 -7.68 1.45 21.47
N TRP A 239 -7.41 2.28 20.48
CA TRP A 239 -7.88 2.11 19.11
C TRP A 239 -6.75 2.44 18.14
N ALA A 240 -6.83 1.90 16.94
CA ALA A 240 -5.96 2.20 15.83
C ALA A 240 -6.77 2.38 14.55
N PHE A 241 -6.20 3.09 13.57
CA PHE A 241 -6.78 3.26 12.25
C PHE A 241 -5.69 3.27 11.18
N GLY A 242 -6.09 3.06 9.94
CA GLY A 242 -5.23 3.21 8.77
C GLY A 242 -6.04 3.39 7.49
N PHE A 243 -5.53 4.22 6.59
CA PHE A 243 -6.10 4.42 5.26
C PHE A 243 -5.03 4.67 4.19
N GLY A 244 -5.37 4.35 2.95
CA GLY A 244 -4.55 4.66 1.77
C GLY A 244 -4.76 6.11 1.32
N LEU A 245 -3.67 6.86 1.17
CA LEU A 245 -3.73 8.29 0.80
C LEU A 245 -4.20 8.45 -0.66
N GLU A 246 -3.76 7.58 -1.57
CA GLU A 246 -4.15 7.60 -2.98
C GLU A 246 -5.64 7.45 -3.15
N ARG A 247 -6.27 6.54 -2.40
CA ARG A 247 -7.72 6.34 -2.48
C ARG A 247 -8.48 7.62 -2.16
N LEU A 248 -8.08 8.33 -1.10
CA LEU A 248 -8.69 9.61 -0.72
C LEU A 248 -8.44 10.69 -1.79
N ALA A 249 -7.24 10.75 -2.36
CA ALA A 249 -6.91 11.70 -3.42
C ALA A 249 -7.70 11.44 -4.71
N ILE A 250 -7.79 10.17 -5.12
CA ILE A 250 -8.55 9.72 -6.30
C ILE A 250 -10.01 10.12 -6.14
N ILE A 251 -10.61 9.84 -4.98
CA ILE A 251 -11.99 10.23 -4.66
C ILE A 251 -12.15 11.75 -4.72
N SER A 252 -11.29 12.48 -4.02
CA SER A 252 -11.41 13.93 -3.86
C SER A 252 -11.35 14.68 -5.19
N MET A 253 -10.58 14.16 -6.14
CA MET A 253 -10.35 14.80 -7.45
C MET A 253 -11.03 14.06 -8.61
N ASN A 254 -11.77 12.98 -8.35
CA ASN A 254 -12.30 12.07 -9.37
C ASN A 254 -11.23 11.64 -10.40
N LEU A 255 -10.05 11.25 -9.92
CA LEU A 255 -8.96 10.85 -10.81
C LEU A 255 -9.34 9.56 -11.54
N PRO A 256 -9.25 9.53 -12.89
CA PRO A 256 -9.57 8.34 -13.66
C PRO A 256 -8.48 7.26 -13.57
N ASP A 257 -7.28 7.62 -13.11
CA ASP A 257 -6.10 6.75 -13.09
C ASP A 257 -5.12 7.19 -11.98
N ILE A 258 -4.73 6.25 -11.12
CA ILE A 258 -3.77 6.45 -10.03
C ILE A 258 -2.39 6.93 -10.51
N ARG A 259 -1.96 6.55 -11.72
CA ARG A 259 -0.67 6.96 -12.31
C ARG A 259 -0.56 8.47 -12.48
N LEU A 260 -1.68 9.19 -12.56
CA LEU A 260 -1.71 10.65 -12.64
C LEU A 260 -1.04 11.34 -11.43
N LEU A 261 -1.06 10.71 -10.25
CA LEU A 261 -0.39 11.22 -9.05
C LEU A 261 1.14 11.26 -9.19
N TRP A 262 1.69 10.50 -10.14
CA TRP A 262 3.11 10.38 -10.43
C TRP A 262 3.54 11.12 -11.70
N SER A 263 2.59 11.72 -12.42
CA SER A 263 2.84 12.39 -13.69
C SER A 263 3.75 13.61 -13.54
N GLN A 264 4.66 13.80 -14.49
CA GLN A 264 5.50 14.99 -14.59
C GLN A 264 4.93 16.05 -15.54
N ASP A 265 3.78 15.77 -16.17
CA ASP A 265 3.11 16.73 -17.05
C ASP A 265 2.53 17.90 -16.23
N GLU A 266 3.02 19.10 -16.49
CA GLU A 266 2.59 20.33 -15.82
C GLU A 266 1.09 20.63 -15.98
N ARG A 267 0.45 20.14 -17.05
CA ARG A 267 -1.00 20.26 -17.26
C ARG A 267 -1.78 19.34 -16.29
N VAL A 268 -1.20 18.20 -15.92
CA VAL A 268 -1.74 17.28 -14.90
C VAL A 268 -1.48 17.84 -13.51
N LYS A 269 -0.22 18.17 -13.21
CA LYS A 269 0.21 18.65 -11.87
C LYS A 269 -0.59 19.86 -11.39
N LYS A 270 -0.88 20.82 -12.28
CA LYS A 270 -1.72 22.00 -11.94
C LYS A 270 -3.14 21.66 -11.51
N GLN A 271 -3.65 20.47 -11.87
CA GLN A 271 -4.98 20.01 -11.49
C GLN A 271 -4.99 19.15 -10.23
N LEU A 272 -3.83 18.68 -9.73
CA LEU A 272 -3.69 17.81 -8.56
C LEU A 272 -3.90 18.59 -7.24
N VAL A 273 -5.09 19.17 -7.11
CA VAL A 273 -5.53 19.97 -5.96
C VAL A 273 -6.78 19.31 -5.38
N LEU A 274 -6.77 18.98 -4.09
CA LEU A 274 -7.91 18.33 -3.45
C LEU A 274 -9.22 19.13 -3.65
N GLY A 275 -10.30 18.42 -3.94
CA GLY A 275 -11.62 18.99 -4.26
C GLY A 275 -11.78 19.49 -5.70
N ASN A 276 -10.70 19.58 -6.48
CA ASN A 276 -10.79 19.90 -7.90
C ASN A 276 -11.14 18.65 -8.71
N VAL A 277 -12.26 18.67 -9.43
CA VAL A 277 -12.60 17.59 -10.37
C VAL A 277 -11.64 17.62 -11.56
N TYR A 278 -10.84 16.56 -11.68
CA TYR A 278 -9.85 16.42 -12.73
C TYR A 278 -10.48 16.42 -14.12
N ARG A 279 -9.85 17.14 -15.06
CA ARG A 279 -10.23 17.18 -16.47
C ARG A 279 -9.11 16.61 -17.32
N ASP A 280 -9.45 15.64 -18.16
CA ASP A 280 -8.51 15.00 -19.07
C ASP A 280 -7.84 16.05 -19.98
N VAL A 281 -6.52 16.11 -19.93
CA VAL A 281 -5.71 17.06 -20.72
C VAL A 281 -5.57 16.65 -22.18
N SER A 282 -5.63 15.34 -22.45
CA SER A 282 -5.78 14.71 -23.77
C SER A 282 -5.87 13.20 -23.54
N LYS A 283 -6.92 12.52 -24.03
CA LYS A 283 -6.94 11.05 -24.01
C LYS A 283 -6.14 10.52 -25.18
N TYR A 284 -4.89 10.16 -24.92
CA TYR A 284 -4.10 9.43 -25.90
C TYR A 284 -4.72 8.05 -26.14
N PRO A 285 -4.85 7.59 -27.40
CA PRO A 285 -5.43 6.29 -27.68
C PRO A 285 -4.60 5.18 -27.02
N ALA A 286 -5.29 4.14 -26.55
CA ALA A 286 -4.60 2.94 -26.09
C ALA A 286 -4.28 2.03 -27.28
N ILE A 287 -3.18 1.28 -27.15
CA ILE A 287 -2.85 0.16 -28.02
C ILE A 287 -2.94 -1.11 -27.19
N ILE A 288 -3.57 -2.15 -27.73
CA ILE A 288 -3.82 -3.41 -27.01
C ILE A 288 -2.97 -4.51 -27.64
N ARG A 289 -2.34 -5.33 -26.80
CA ARG A 289 -1.71 -6.60 -27.22
C ARG A 289 -2.10 -7.69 -26.25
N ASP A 290 -2.34 -8.87 -26.79
CA ASP A 290 -2.66 -10.06 -26.02
C ASP A 290 -1.43 -10.99 -26.04
N ILE A 291 -1.16 -11.64 -24.91
CA ILE A 291 -0.06 -12.60 -24.75
C ILE A 291 -0.59 -13.83 -24.03
N SER A 292 -0.23 -15.01 -24.52
CA SER A 292 -0.60 -16.27 -23.89
C SER A 292 0.60 -17.16 -23.66
N PHE A 293 0.63 -17.86 -22.52
CA PHE A 293 1.74 -18.74 -22.17
C PHE A 293 1.30 -19.82 -21.19
N VAL A 294 2.06 -20.92 -21.17
CA VAL A 294 1.82 -22.08 -20.29
C VAL A 294 2.84 -22.10 -19.17
N VAL A 295 2.37 -22.15 -17.93
CA VAL A 295 3.16 -22.12 -16.69
C VAL A 295 2.84 -23.33 -15.81
N ASP A 296 3.68 -23.55 -14.81
CA ASP A 296 3.38 -24.45 -13.69
C ASP A 296 2.24 -23.89 -12.83
N LYS A 297 1.47 -24.76 -12.18
CA LYS A 297 0.36 -24.36 -11.29
C LYS A 297 0.81 -23.55 -10.06
N THR A 298 2.08 -23.62 -9.69
CA THR A 298 2.69 -22.80 -8.63
C THR A 298 2.95 -21.34 -9.03
N PHE A 299 2.74 -20.99 -10.31
CA PHE A 299 2.90 -19.63 -10.81
C PHE A 299 1.95 -18.64 -10.14
N SER A 300 2.51 -17.49 -9.74
CA SER A 300 1.77 -16.35 -9.21
C SER A 300 1.58 -15.29 -10.30
N PRO A 301 0.33 -14.88 -10.62
CA PRO A 301 0.07 -13.77 -11.53
C PRO A 301 0.79 -12.47 -11.16
N ASN A 302 0.98 -12.22 -9.87
CA ASN A 302 1.68 -11.03 -9.37
C ASN A 302 3.15 -10.98 -9.80
N ASP A 303 3.81 -12.12 -9.99
CA ASP A 303 5.18 -12.13 -10.50
C ASP A 303 5.23 -11.69 -11.97
N TYR A 304 4.18 -11.98 -12.74
CA TYR A 304 4.03 -11.50 -14.11
C TYR A 304 3.70 -10.01 -14.18
N PHE A 305 2.83 -9.51 -13.30
CA PHE A 305 2.57 -8.08 -13.19
C PHE A 305 3.84 -7.30 -12.85
N ASP A 306 4.66 -7.82 -11.94
CA ASP A 306 5.98 -7.26 -11.66
C ASP A 306 6.88 -7.23 -12.91
N LEU A 307 6.91 -8.30 -13.70
CA LEU A 307 7.65 -8.30 -14.96
C LEU A 307 7.12 -7.25 -15.95
N VAL A 308 5.79 -7.13 -16.07
CA VAL A 308 5.18 -6.09 -16.92
C VAL A 308 5.58 -4.70 -16.43
N ARG A 309 5.59 -4.43 -15.12
CA ARG A 309 6.08 -3.15 -14.56
C ARG A 309 7.55 -2.92 -14.86
N ASP A 310 8.38 -3.96 -14.81
CA ASP A 310 9.82 -3.85 -15.06
C ASP A 310 10.15 -3.53 -16.52
N VAL A 311 9.41 -4.13 -17.47
CA VAL A 311 9.64 -3.95 -18.91
C VAL A 311 8.84 -2.76 -19.45
N VAL A 312 7.54 -2.72 -19.18
CA VAL A 312 6.61 -1.74 -19.77
C VAL A 312 6.52 -0.44 -18.96
N GLY A 313 6.76 -0.51 -17.65
CA GLY A 313 6.70 0.65 -16.76
C GLY A 313 5.33 1.34 -16.77
N TYR A 314 5.35 2.67 -16.64
CA TYR A 314 4.13 3.50 -16.58
C TYR A 314 3.27 3.47 -17.85
N LEU A 315 3.74 2.88 -18.94
CA LEU A 315 2.94 2.71 -20.16
C LEU A 315 1.88 1.60 -20.01
N ALA A 316 2.06 0.67 -19.08
CA ALA A 316 1.06 -0.34 -18.76
C ALA A 316 -0.08 0.32 -17.99
N GLU A 317 -1.22 0.49 -18.65
CA GLU A 317 -2.44 1.01 -18.03
C GLU A 317 -3.20 -0.09 -17.29
N GLU A 318 -3.26 -1.27 -17.90
CA GLU A 318 -4.06 -2.38 -17.39
C GLU A 318 -3.49 -3.69 -17.92
N VAL A 319 -3.47 -4.71 -17.07
CA VAL A 319 -3.26 -6.11 -17.46
C VAL A 319 -4.47 -6.90 -16.99
N SER A 320 -5.27 -7.37 -17.94
CA SER A 320 -6.51 -8.10 -17.65
C SER A 320 -6.36 -9.57 -18.03
N LEU A 321 -6.80 -10.46 -17.15
CA LEU A 321 -6.89 -11.89 -17.44
C LEU A 321 -8.03 -12.13 -18.44
N LEU A 322 -7.71 -12.64 -19.62
CA LEU A 322 -8.70 -13.01 -20.63
C LEU A 322 -9.21 -14.43 -20.42
N ASP A 323 -8.28 -15.35 -20.16
CA ASP A 323 -8.58 -16.78 -20.04
C ASP A 323 -7.56 -17.48 -19.14
N GLU A 324 -8.04 -18.42 -18.34
CA GLU A 324 -7.25 -19.38 -17.58
C GLU A 324 -7.75 -20.79 -17.94
N TYR A 325 -6.87 -21.61 -18.50
CA TYR A 325 -7.24 -22.91 -19.03
C TYR A 325 -6.28 -24.02 -18.59
N GLU A 326 -6.85 -25.07 -17.99
CA GLU A 326 -6.14 -26.29 -17.61
C GLU A 326 -6.51 -27.44 -18.56
N ASN A 327 -5.51 -28.18 -19.03
CA ASN A 327 -5.72 -29.37 -19.84
C ASN A 327 -4.53 -30.32 -19.73
N ASP A 328 -4.72 -31.38 -18.96
CA ASP A 328 -3.67 -32.36 -18.66
C ASP A 328 -3.10 -33.01 -19.92
N VAL A 329 -3.95 -33.27 -20.92
CA VAL A 329 -3.53 -33.91 -22.18
C VAL A 329 -2.68 -32.95 -23.02
N LYS A 330 -3.01 -31.66 -23.02
CA LYS A 330 -2.39 -30.65 -23.86
C LYS A 330 -1.14 -30.04 -23.23
N PHE A 331 -1.12 -29.87 -21.92
CA PHE A 331 -0.08 -29.13 -21.19
C PHE A 331 0.63 -29.96 -20.11
N GLY A 332 0.04 -31.06 -19.67
CA GLY A 332 0.45 -31.81 -18.48
C GLY A 332 -0.37 -31.40 -17.25
N ALA A 333 -0.55 -32.35 -16.32
CA ALA A 333 -1.41 -32.19 -15.14
C ALA A 333 -1.00 -31.04 -14.20
N ASP A 334 0.30 -30.69 -14.19
CA ASP A 334 0.86 -29.66 -13.33
C ASP A 334 0.96 -28.29 -14.01
N LYS A 335 0.39 -28.15 -15.21
CA LYS A 335 0.47 -26.91 -16.00
C LYS A 335 -0.89 -26.28 -16.24
N LYS A 336 -0.86 -24.97 -16.42
CA LYS A 336 -2.00 -24.16 -16.83
C LYS A 336 -1.60 -23.08 -17.81
N SER A 337 -2.53 -22.71 -18.68
CA SER A 337 -2.36 -21.66 -19.68
C SER A 337 -3.01 -20.38 -19.18
N TYR A 338 -2.29 -19.27 -19.28
CA TYR A 338 -2.84 -17.94 -19.09
C TYR A 338 -2.88 -17.20 -20.43
N ALA A 339 -3.94 -16.42 -20.63
CA ALA A 339 -4.00 -15.39 -21.66
C ALA A 339 -4.28 -14.04 -21.01
N TYR A 340 -3.37 -13.09 -21.19
CA TYR A 340 -3.50 -11.73 -20.68
C TYR A 340 -3.67 -10.74 -21.82
N ARG A 341 -4.47 -9.71 -21.57
CA ARG A 341 -4.57 -8.51 -22.40
C ARG A 341 -3.86 -7.37 -21.71
N ILE A 342 -2.91 -6.76 -22.41
CA ILE A 342 -2.15 -5.62 -21.93
C ILE A 342 -2.60 -4.37 -22.69
N THR A 343 -3.06 -3.38 -21.94
CA THR A 343 -3.44 -2.06 -22.45
C THR A 343 -2.27 -1.12 -22.28
N TYR A 344 -1.67 -0.70 -23.39
CA TYR A 344 -0.60 0.30 -23.43
C TYR A 344 -1.19 1.69 -23.65
N ARG A 345 -0.96 2.60 -22.70
CA ARG A 345 -1.33 4.02 -22.84
C ARG A 345 -0.35 4.90 -22.09
N SER A 346 0.23 5.86 -22.80
CA SER A 346 1.00 6.95 -22.19
C SER A 346 0.05 8.06 -21.72
N LEU A 347 0.39 8.67 -20.58
CA LEU A 347 -0.28 9.88 -20.08
C LEU A 347 0.24 11.15 -20.76
N GLU A 348 1.29 11.06 -21.58
CA GLU A 348 2.06 12.22 -22.05
C GLU A 348 2.09 12.35 -23.59
N LYS A 349 2.00 11.24 -24.33
CA LYS A 349 1.99 11.22 -25.80
C LYS A 349 1.11 10.12 -26.40
N THR A 350 0.77 10.24 -27.68
CA THR A 350 0.24 9.10 -28.46
C THR A 350 1.37 8.10 -28.71
N LEU A 351 1.12 6.83 -28.41
CA LEU A 351 2.03 5.73 -28.74
C LEU A 351 1.84 5.30 -30.20
N THR A 352 2.91 4.87 -30.86
CA THR A 352 2.82 4.21 -32.17
C THR A 352 2.78 2.69 -32.02
N ASP A 353 2.24 1.99 -33.02
CA ASP A 353 2.29 0.53 -33.05
C ASP A 353 3.73 -0.02 -33.04
N GLU A 354 4.69 0.69 -33.66
CA GLU A 354 6.10 0.28 -33.70
C GLU A 354 6.74 0.32 -32.31
N GLU A 355 6.49 1.40 -31.55
CA GLU A 355 6.96 1.54 -30.16
C GLU A 355 6.39 0.42 -29.28
N VAL A 356 5.08 0.18 -29.38
CA VAL A 356 4.41 -0.85 -28.58
C VAL A 356 4.82 -2.26 -28.99
N ASN A 357 5.00 -2.54 -30.30
CA ASN A 357 5.44 -3.86 -30.76
C ASN A 357 6.86 -4.19 -30.31
N THR A 358 7.76 -3.20 -30.32
CA THR A 358 9.13 -3.37 -29.82
C THR A 358 9.11 -3.75 -28.34
N LEU A 359 8.34 -3.01 -27.55
CA LEU A 359 8.23 -3.23 -26.10
C LEU A 359 7.50 -4.54 -25.76
N HIS A 360 6.46 -4.89 -26.50
CA HIS A 360 5.73 -6.14 -26.31
C HIS A 360 6.61 -7.35 -26.66
N LYS A 361 7.44 -7.25 -27.70
CA LYS A 361 8.40 -8.30 -28.06
C LYS A 361 9.46 -8.48 -26.97
N GLU A 362 9.97 -7.40 -26.39
CA GLU A 362 10.87 -7.48 -25.24
C GLU A 362 10.19 -8.16 -24.05
N LEU A 363 8.93 -7.82 -23.75
CA LEU A 363 8.15 -8.48 -22.72
C LEU A 363 7.97 -9.98 -22.99
N GLU A 364 7.67 -10.39 -24.22
CA GLU A 364 7.59 -11.79 -24.61
C GLU A 364 8.94 -12.52 -24.39
N GLU A 365 10.05 -11.92 -24.81
CA GLU A 365 11.39 -12.47 -24.61
C GLU A 365 11.68 -12.66 -23.12
N LYS A 366 11.44 -11.63 -22.29
CA LYS A 366 11.63 -11.72 -20.84
C LYS A 366 10.69 -12.70 -20.16
N THR A 367 9.45 -12.82 -20.64
CA THR A 367 8.49 -13.79 -20.12
C THR A 367 9.02 -15.21 -20.33
N ARG A 368 9.55 -15.52 -21.53
CA ARG A 368 10.19 -16.82 -21.84
C ARG A 368 11.39 -17.07 -20.95
N GLU A 369 12.28 -16.09 -20.81
CA GLU A 369 13.52 -16.22 -20.03
C GLU A 369 13.25 -16.44 -18.53
N ILE A 370 12.41 -15.62 -17.93
CA ILE A 370 12.22 -15.59 -16.47
C ILE A 370 11.34 -16.75 -16.00
N PHE A 371 10.25 -17.02 -16.72
CA PHE A 371 9.31 -18.06 -16.31
C PHE A 371 9.57 -19.42 -16.99
N SER A 372 10.56 -19.50 -17.88
CA SER A 372 10.87 -20.72 -18.65
C SER A 372 9.63 -21.27 -19.39
N VAL A 373 8.81 -20.38 -19.93
CA VAL A 373 7.52 -20.70 -20.56
C VAL A 373 7.62 -20.76 -22.08
N MET A 374 6.65 -21.43 -22.69
CA MET A 374 6.38 -21.31 -24.12
C MET A 374 5.25 -20.30 -24.32
N ILE A 375 5.53 -19.21 -25.04
CA ILE A 375 4.52 -18.25 -25.50
C ILE A 375 3.76 -18.87 -26.67
N ARG A 376 2.45 -18.60 -26.73
CA ARG A 376 1.52 -19.15 -27.70
C ARG A 376 0.73 -18.07 -28.43
#